data_AF-A0A6N6M5H0-F1
#
_entry.id   AF-A0A6N6M5H0-F1
#
_cell.length_a   1.000
_cell.length_b   1.000
_cell.length_c   1.000
_cell.angle_alpha   90.00
_cell.angle_beta   90.00
_cell.angle_gamma   90.00
#
_symmetry.space_group_name_H-M   'P 1'
#
loop_
_entity.id
_entity.type
_entity.pdbx_description
1 polymer ?
#
loop_
_entity_poly.entity_id
_entity_poly.type
_entity_poly.pdbx_seq_one_letter_code
_entity_poly.pdbx_strand_id
1 'polypeptide(L)'
;MSQLSKKQIYNRWRDIKKVLRQRPLLAYTVNIPYEKWNTYMYSIPEPDEVNRVYDAIEKDRIEKTYRIKKELSKMVGYRESKEYSRKSRVSDTYIRQIIEGKKEKAGYSIIDKLELFISRVNPEFEPSIENSLDIKSYSLDHLAGVANEIKNISNGLNRYCLSLIEMSRKQGTDEDLFGNKIKPTDSLEGYIEHLSRLKNDIDSFWKVYVEGNLK
;
A
#
# COMPACT_ATOMS: atom_id res chain seq x y z
N MET A 1 14.57 -28.25 -13.53
CA MET A 1 13.69 -27.07 -13.69
C MET A 1 13.25 -27.01 -15.15
N SER A 2 11.95 -26.92 -15.46
CA SER A 2 11.50 -26.86 -16.85
C SER A 2 12.01 -25.57 -17.50
N GLN A 3 12.64 -25.68 -18.68
CA GLN A 3 13.08 -24.51 -19.43
C GLN A 3 11.87 -23.63 -19.77
N LEU A 4 11.93 -22.37 -19.36
CA LEU A 4 10.91 -21.38 -19.71
C LEU A 4 10.92 -21.14 -21.22
N SER A 5 9.73 -20.98 -21.80
CA SER A 5 9.60 -20.57 -23.20
C SER A 5 10.19 -19.17 -23.42
N LYS A 6 10.56 -18.87 -24.67
CA LYS A 6 11.05 -17.53 -25.06
C LYS A 6 10.09 -16.40 -24.63
N LYS A 7 8.77 -16.62 -24.75
CA LYS A 7 7.73 -15.67 -24.31
C LYS A 7 7.73 -15.46 -22.79
N GLN A 8 7.95 -16.51 -22.01
CA GLN A 8 8.03 -16.41 -20.55
C GLN A 8 9.30 -15.68 -20.10
N ILE A 9 10.45 -15.92 -20.74
CA ILE A 9 11.69 -15.18 -20.49
C ILE A 9 11.53 -13.69 -20.82
N TYR A 10 10.90 -13.38 -21.97
CA TYR A 10 10.59 -12.01 -22.36
C TYR A 10 9.76 -11.28 -21.29
N ASN A 11 8.65 -11.89 -20.86
CA ASN A 11 7.77 -11.30 -19.85
C ASN A 11 8.48 -11.13 -18.50
N ARG A 12 9.24 -12.14 -18.06
CA ARG A 12 10.04 -12.07 -16.84
C ARG A 12 11.03 -10.92 -16.88
N TRP A 13 11.75 -10.74 -17.99
CA TRP A 13 12.68 -9.63 -18.14
C TRP A 13 11.98 -8.27 -18.16
N ARG A 14 10.79 -8.18 -18.76
CA ARG A 14 9.96 -6.95 -18.72
C ARG A 14 9.58 -6.58 -17.28
N ASP A 15 9.20 -7.57 -16.47
CA ASP A 15 8.85 -7.37 -15.06
C ASP A 15 10.08 -6.95 -14.24
N ILE A 16 11.23 -7.59 -14.46
CA ILE A 16 12.52 -7.21 -13.85
C ILE A 16 12.87 -5.77 -14.19
N LYS A 17 12.78 -5.37 -15.46
CA LYS A 17 13.07 -3.98 -15.88
C LYS A 17 12.14 -2.98 -15.21
N LYS A 18 10.86 -3.32 -15.01
CA LYS A 18 9.92 -2.46 -14.27
C LYS A 18 10.39 -2.26 -12.82
N VAL A 19 10.80 -3.34 -12.15
CA VAL A 19 11.31 -3.28 -10.77
C VAL A 19 12.60 -2.46 -10.70
N LEU A 20 13.59 -2.73 -11.56
CA LEU A 20 14.88 -2.04 -11.56
C LEU A 20 14.75 -0.54 -11.88
N ARG A 21 13.80 -0.15 -12.73
CA ARG A 21 13.52 1.28 -12.98
C ARG A 21 12.95 2.00 -11.76
N GLN A 22 12.12 1.30 -10.98
CA GLN A 22 11.56 1.83 -9.74
C GLN A 22 12.59 1.83 -8.60
N ARG A 23 13.59 0.94 -8.68
CA ARG A 23 14.64 0.75 -7.66
C ARG A 23 16.01 0.62 -8.31
N PRO A 24 16.61 1.71 -8.79
CA PRO A 24 17.88 1.64 -9.52
C PRO A 24 19.01 0.99 -8.70
N LEU A 25 19.06 1.24 -7.39
CA LEU A 25 20.05 0.65 -6.49
C LEU A 25 19.95 -0.87 -6.38
N LEU A 26 18.77 -1.46 -6.65
CA LEU A 26 18.60 -2.92 -6.65
C LEU A 26 19.47 -3.58 -7.72
N ALA A 27 19.82 -2.86 -8.80
CA ALA A 27 20.72 -3.37 -9.83
C ALA A 27 22.09 -3.77 -9.27
N TYR A 28 22.58 -3.01 -8.28
CA TYR A 28 23.81 -3.32 -7.57
C TYR A 28 23.62 -4.56 -6.67
N THR A 29 22.54 -4.60 -5.89
CA THR A 29 22.20 -5.71 -4.98
C THR A 29 22.06 -7.05 -5.72
N VAL A 30 21.55 -7.03 -6.96
CA VAL A 30 21.42 -8.24 -7.81
C VAL A 30 22.65 -8.51 -8.68
N ASN A 31 23.76 -7.79 -8.46
CA ASN A 31 25.01 -7.92 -9.18
C ASN A 31 24.86 -7.82 -10.71
N ILE A 32 24.17 -6.79 -11.21
CA ILE A 32 24.26 -6.42 -12.63
C ILE A 32 25.53 -5.59 -12.83
N PRO A 33 26.49 -6.02 -13.65
CA PRO A 33 27.68 -5.24 -13.93
C PRO A 33 27.34 -3.90 -14.58
N TYR A 34 28.03 -2.84 -14.18
CA TYR A 34 27.78 -1.48 -14.67
C TYR A 34 27.89 -1.39 -16.20
N GLU A 35 28.87 -2.09 -16.77
CA GLU A 35 29.15 -2.12 -18.21
C GLU A 35 28.00 -2.76 -19.00
N LYS A 36 27.26 -3.66 -18.37
CA LYS A 36 26.13 -4.38 -19.00
C LYS A 36 24.79 -3.66 -18.80
N TRP A 37 24.71 -2.68 -17.91
CA TRP A 37 23.46 -2.01 -17.53
C TRP A 37 22.72 -1.46 -18.75
N ASN A 38 23.39 -0.64 -19.56
CA ASN A 38 22.77 -0.02 -20.74
C ASN A 38 22.25 -1.09 -21.70
N THR A 39 23.09 -2.08 -22.02
CA THR A 39 22.69 -3.20 -22.89
C THR A 39 21.45 -3.90 -22.34
N TYR A 40 21.43 -4.23 -21.05
CA TYR A 40 20.34 -4.94 -20.40
C TYR A 40 19.04 -4.11 -20.38
N MET A 41 19.11 -2.79 -20.24
CA MET A 41 17.93 -1.93 -20.29
C MET A 41 17.28 -1.87 -21.67
N TYR A 42 18.08 -1.89 -22.75
CA TYR A 42 17.59 -1.79 -24.13
C TYR A 42 17.38 -3.15 -24.82
N SER A 43 17.97 -4.24 -24.33
CA SER A 43 17.82 -5.59 -24.89
C SER A 43 17.35 -6.61 -23.84
N ILE A 44 17.46 -7.89 -24.16
CA ILE A 44 17.13 -9.02 -23.28
C ILE A 44 18.41 -9.85 -23.14
N PRO A 45 18.91 -10.07 -21.92
CA PRO A 45 20.03 -10.98 -21.67
C PRO A 45 19.69 -12.43 -22.03
N GLU A 46 20.70 -13.29 -22.02
CA GLU A 46 20.50 -14.73 -22.13
C GLU A 46 19.56 -15.26 -21.02
N PRO A 47 18.76 -16.31 -21.27
CA PRO A 47 17.79 -16.83 -20.31
C PRO A 47 18.34 -17.12 -18.91
N ASP A 48 19.58 -17.63 -18.84
CA ASP A 48 20.24 -17.94 -17.56
C ASP A 48 20.51 -16.68 -16.73
N GLU A 49 20.89 -15.59 -17.38
CA GLU A 49 21.09 -14.29 -16.73
C GLU A 49 19.76 -13.68 -16.28
N VAL A 50 18.72 -13.79 -17.11
CA VAL A 50 17.36 -13.35 -16.72
C VAL A 50 16.88 -14.10 -15.48
N ASN A 51 17.11 -15.42 -15.41
CA ASN A 51 16.73 -16.23 -14.26
C ASN A 51 17.58 -15.92 -13.03
N ARG A 52 18.90 -15.75 -13.18
CA ARG A 52 19.80 -15.34 -12.09
C ARG A 52 19.34 -14.04 -11.45
N VAL A 53 19.04 -13.01 -12.25
CA VAL A 53 18.56 -11.71 -11.75
C VAL A 53 17.18 -11.87 -11.10
N TYR A 54 16.28 -12.65 -11.68
CA TYR A 54 14.97 -12.92 -11.09
C TYR A 54 15.09 -13.55 -9.70
N ASP A 55 15.90 -14.61 -9.58
CA ASP A 55 16.07 -15.35 -8.33
C ASP A 55 16.75 -14.47 -7.26
N ALA A 56 17.70 -13.61 -7.67
CA ALA A 56 18.30 -12.61 -6.78
C ALA A 56 17.27 -11.60 -6.25
N ILE A 57 16.36 -11.11 -7.10
CA ILE A 57 15.25 -10.23 -6.69
C ILE A 57 14.30 -10.94 -5.73
N GLU A 58 13.97 -12.21 -5.99
CA GLU A 58 13.10 -12.98 -5.10
C GLU A 58 13.76 -13.22 -3.74
N LYS A 59 15.06 -13.50 -3.72
CA LYS A 59 15.84 -13.64 -2.48
C LYS A 59 15.86 -12.34 -1.67
N ASP A 60 16.15 -11.20 -2.31
CA ASP A 60 16.10 -9.88 -1.67
C ASP A 60 14.73 -9.61 -1.02
N ARG A 61 13.64 -9.91 -1.73
CA ARG A 61 12.28 -9.77 -1.20
C ARG A 61 12.03 -10.67 0.01
N ILE A 62 12.51 -11.91 -0.01
CA ILE A 62 12.38 -12.84 1.12
C ILE A 62 13.15 -12.30 2.33
N GLU A 63 14.39 -11.85 2.13
CA GLU A 63 15.23 -11.29 3.20
C GLU A 63 14.60 -10.05 3.83
N LYS A 64 14.10 -9.12 3.01
CA LYS A 64 13.38 -7.92 3.49
C LYS A 64 12.08 -8.27 4.21
N THR A 65 11.30 -9.21 3.67
CA THR A 65 10.06 -9.69 4.32
C THR A 65 10.37 -10.32 5.68
N TYR A 66 11.47 -11.05 5.78
CA TYR A 66 11.93 -11.66 7.03
C TYR A 66 12.40 -10.63 8.07
N ARG A 67 13.14 -9.59 7.63
CA ARG A 67 13.51 -8.45 8.50
C ARG A 67 12.26 -7.76 9.07
N ILE A 68 11.29 -7.46 8.21
CA ILE A 68 10.00 -6.89 8.62
C ILE A 68 9.28 -7.82 9.61
N LYS A 69 9.20 -9.12 9.33
CA LYS A 69 8.60 -10.10 10.23
C LYS A 69 9.24 -10.04 11.63
N LYS A 70 10.58 -10.00 11.71
CA LYS A 70 11.30 -9.93 12.99
C LYS A 70 10.88 -8.71 13.80
N GLU A 71 10.83 -7.54 13.18
CA GLU A 71 10.47 -6.30 13.88
C GLU A 71 8.99 -6.26 14.27
N LEU A 72 8.09 -6.62 13.36
CA LEU A 72 6.67 -6.71 13.66
C LEU A 72 6.35 -7.71 14.78
N SER A 73 7.11 -8.80 14.90
CA SER A 73 6.92 -9.78 15.98
C SER A 73 7.35 -9.26 17.35
N LYS A 74 8.24 -8.25 17.41
CA LYS A 74 8.70 -7.63 18.66
C LYS A 74 7.74 -6.54 19.16
N MET A 75 6.98 -5.93 18.26
CA MET A 75 5.99 -4.91 18.62
C MET A 75 4.89 -5.56 19.47
N VAL A 76 4.82 -5.18 20.75
CA VAL A 76 3.90 -5.75 21.74
C VAL A 76 2.45 -5.49 21.32
N GLY A 77 1.57 -6.47 21.55
CA GLY A 77 0.12 -6.26 21.51
C GLY A 77 -0.50 -6.33 20.11
N TYR A 78 -0.48 -7.51 19.48
CA TYR A 78 -1.33 -7.78 18.31
C TYR A 78 -2.86 -7.69 18.62
N ARG A 79 -3.25 -7.42 19.88
CA ARG A 79 -4.63 -7.09 20.25
C ARG A 79 -5.14 -5.81 19.56
N GLU A 80 -4.27 -5.01 18.94
CA GLU A 80 -4.60 -3.78 18.19
C GLU A 80 -4.47 -3.94 16.66
N SER A 81 -4.68 -5.15 16.11
CA SER A 81 -4.29 -5.45 14.71
C SER A 81 -4.93 -4.57 13.62
N LYS A 82 -6.07 -3.93 13.89
CA LYS A 82 -6.67 -2.93 12.97
C LYS A 82 -5.91 -1.61 12.95
N GLU A 83 -5.28 -1.25 14.06
CA GLU A 83 -4.59 0.03 14.22
C GLU A 83 -3.28 0.05 13.42
N TYR A 84 -2.49 -1.03 13.48
CA TYR A 84 -1.30 -1.17 12.63
C TYR A 84 -1.63 -1.22 11.14
N SER A 85 -2.75 -1.84 10.78
CA SER A 85 -3.22 -1.85 9.39
C SER A 85 -3.53 -0.45 8.88
N ARG A 86 -4.19 0.39 9.70
CA ARG A 86 -4.48 1.79 9.36
C ARG A 86 -3.20 2.60 9.28
N LYS A 87 -2.34 2.54 10.30
CA LYS A 87 -1.08 3.28 10.37
C LYS A 87 -0.11 2.93 9.24
N SER A 88 0.08 1.65 8.92
CA SER A 88 0.99 1.23 7.83
C SER A 88 0.34 1.26 6.44
N ARG A 89 -0.99 1.38 6.38
CA ARG A 89 -1.81 1.25 5.15
C ARG A 89 -1.56 -0.05 4.40
N VAL A 90 -1.28 -1.11 5.16
CA VAL A 90 -1.20 -2.50 4.70
C VAL A 90 -2.33 -3.27 5.37
N SER A 91 -3.04 -4.12 4.63
CA SER A 91 -4.19 -4.81 5.20
C SER A 91 -3.76 -5.70 6.37
N ASP A 92 -4.59 -5.68 7.42
CA ASP A 92 -4.42 -6.47 8.63
C ASP A 92 -4.13 -7.96 8.33
N THR A 93 -4.91 -8.55 7.42
CA THR A 93 -4.70 -9.93 6.95
C THR A 93 -3.30 -10.14 6.36
N TYR A 94 -2.77 -9.19 5.60
CA TYR A 94 -1.44 -9.32 5.00
C TYR A 94 -0.34 -9.24 6.06
N ILE A 95 -0.50 -8.33 7.04
CA ILE A 95 0.40 -8.22 8.19
C ILE A 95 0.42 -9.54 8.98
N ARG A 96 -0.75 -10.15 9.26
CA ARG A 96 -0.83 -11.49 9.89
C ARG A 96 -0.05 -12.53 9.13
N GLN A 97 -0.27 -12.61 7.82
CA GLN A 97 0.38 -13.62 7.00
C GLN A 97 1.90 -13.48 7.02
N ILE A 98 2.45 -12.26 7.07
CA ILE A 98 3.90 -12.04 7.24
C ILE A 98 4.37 -12.55 8.61
N ILE A 99 3.71 -12.13 9.70
CA ILE A 99 4.08 -12.51 11.07
C ILE A 99 4.02 -14.03 11.27
N GLU A 100 2.91 -14.65 10.85
CA GLU A 100 2.70 -16.10 10.90
C GLU A 100 3.64 -16.88 9.98
N GLY A 101 4.38 -16.20 9.08
CA GLY A 101 5.25 -16.84 8.09
C GLY A 101 4.50 -17.47 6.91
N LYS A 102 3.19 -17.29 6.80
CA LYS A 102 2.40 -17.71 5.62
C LYS A 102 2.75 -16.89 4.38
N LYS A 103 3.27 -15.67 4.55
CA LYS A 103 3.76 -14.79 3.49
C LYS A 103 5.28 -14.70 3.51
N GLU A 104 5.93 -15.61 2.81
CA GLU A 104 7.39 -15.65 2.71
C GLU A 104 7.96 -14.45 1.92
N LYS A 105 7.21 -13.97 0.92
CA LYS A 105 7.61 -12.83 0.07
C LYS A 105 6.51 -11.79 -0.05
N ALA A 106 6.76 -10.59 0.46
CA ALA A 106 5.93 -9.42 0.25
C ALA A 106 6.31 -8.73 -1.07
N GLY A 107 5.35 -8.03 -1.68
CA GLY A 107 5.64 -7.15 -2.81
C GLY A 107 6.43 -5.93 -2.34
N TYR A 108 7.27 -5.38 -3.20
CA TYR A 108 8.10 -4.21 -2.93
C TYR A 108 7.32 -2.99 -2.37
N SER A 109 6.12 -2.72 -2.90
CA SER A 109 5.26 -1.66 -2.37
C SER A 109 4.80 -1.91 -0.92
N ILE A 110 4.62 -3.17 -0.52
CA ILE A 110 4.27 -3.54 0.86
C ILE A 110 5.51 -3.44 1.75
N ILE A 111 6.65 -3.90 1.25
CA ILE A 111 7.94 -3.79 1.94
C ILE A 111 8.22 -2.32 2.27
N ASP A 112 8.15 -1.42 1.29
CA ASP A 112 8.44 0.00 1.51
C ASP A 112 7.56 0.64 2.58
N LYS A 113 6.25 0.37 2.52
CA LYS A 113 5.29 0.89 3.50
C LYS A 113 5.55 0.37 4.89
N LEU A 114 5.83 -0.93 5.04
CA LEU A 114 6.10 -1.54 6.33
C LEU A 114 7.45 -1.09 6.89
N GLU A 115 8.50 -0.99 6.08
CA GLU A 115 9.79 -0.48 6.52
C GLU A 115 9.70 1.00 6.95
N LEU A 116 8.99 1.83 6.18
CA LEU A 116 8.74 3.22 6.55
C LEU A 116 7.94 3.32 7.85
N PHE A 117 6.89 2.50 8.00
CA PHE A 117 6.12 2.46 9.24
C PHE A 117 7.00 2.03 10.43
N ILE A 118 7.74 0.94 10.29
CA ILE A 118 8.58 0.38 11.34
C ILE A 118 9.66 1.39 11.75
N SER A 119 10.29 2.11 10.82
CA SER A 119 11.30 3.12 11.16
C SER A 119 10.73 4.32 11.94
N ARG A 120 9.41 4.57 11.85
CA ARG A 120 8.73 5.56 12.70
C ARG A 120 8.44 5.05 14.09
N VAL A 121 8.19 3.75 14.24
CA VAL A 121 7.84 3.14 15.53
C VAL A 121 9.10 2.71 16.29
N ASN A 122 10.11 2.21 15.57
CA ASN A 122 11.40 1.79 16.08
C ASN A 122 12.51 2.63 15.40
N PRO A 123 13.04 3.66 16.08
CA PRO A 123 14.10 4.51 15.53
C PRO A 123 15.40 3.78 15.17
N GLU A 124 15.64 2.60 15.75
CA GLU A 124 16.82 1.77 15.43
C GLU A 124 16.65 0.98 14.13
N PHE A 125 15.43 0.90 13.59
CA PHE A 125 15.19 0.21 12.33
C PHE A 125 15.54 1.12 11.15
N GLU A 126 16.62 0.76 10.45
CA GLU A 126 17.01 1.42 9.21
C GLU A 126 16.26 0.79 8.01
N PRO A 127 15.44 1.57 7.28
CA PRO A 127 14.83 1.13 6.03
C PRO A 127 15.88 0.68 5.03
N SER A 128 15.49 -0.20 4.11
CA SER A 128 16.39 -0.59 3.03
C SER A 128 16.76 0.60 2.16
N ILE A 129 18.01 0.67 1.70
CA ILE A 129 18.48 1.79 0.87
C ILE A 129 17.69 1.94 -0.44
N GLU A 130 17.09 0.85 -0.94
CA GLU A 130 16.24 0.87 -2.12
C GLU A 130 14.78 1.19 -1.83
N ASN A 131 14.42 1.53 -0.59
CA ASN A 131 13.07 1.99 -0.25
C ASN A 131 12.84 3.36 -0.86
N SER A 132 11.93 3.43 -1.83
CA SER A 132 11.64 4.65 -2.58
C SER A 132 10.70 5.61 -1.85
N LEU A 133 10.13 5.22 -0.71
CA LEU A 133 9.21 6.07 0.03
C LEU A 133 9.98 6.95 1.02
N ASP A 134 9.88 8.26 0.82
CA ASP A 134 10.25 9.24 1.83
C ASP A 134 9.00 9.69 2.62
N ILE A 135 9.19 10.10 3.88
CA ILE A 135 8.06 10.51 4.75
C ILE A 135 7.29 11.66 4.12
N LYS A 136 7.97 12.63 3.50
CA LYS A 136 7.35 13.85 2.99
C LYS A 136 6.43 13.55 1.80
N SER A 137 6.90 12.80 0.82
CA SER A 137 6.09 12.36 -0.34
C SER A 137 4.96 11.44 0.10
N TYR A 138 5.24 10.48 0.98
CA TYR A 138 4.23 9.58 1.52
C TYR A 138 3.11 10.33 2.26
N SER A 139 3.45 11.34 3.07
CA SER A 139 2.48 12.19 3.77
C SER A 139 1.66 13.07 2.82
N LEU A 140 2.29 13.67 1.83
CA LEU A 140 1.58 14.50 0.83
C LEU A 140 0.58 13.67 0.04
N ASP A 141 0.98 12.49 -0.45
CA ASP A 141 0.10 11.59 -1.20
C ASP A 141 -1.09 11.12 -0.35
N HIS A 142 -0.86 10.82 0.93
CA HIS A 142 -1.91 10.41 1.83
C HIS A 142 -2.92 11.54 2.08
N LEU A 143 -2.43 12.73 2.44
CA LEU A 143 -3.29 13.89 2.73
C LEU A 143 -4.04 14.37 1.48
N ALA A 144 -3.45 14.26 0.29
CA ALA A 144 -4.16 14.51 -0.96
C ALA A 144 -5.32 13.54 -1.17
N GLY A 145 -5.14 12.25 -0.83
CA GLY A 145 -6.20 11.25 -0.83
C GLY A 145 -7.35 11.60 0.11
N VAL A 146 -7.01 11.94 1.36
CA VAL A 146 -7.98 12.38 2.38
C VAL A 146 -8.76 13.61 1.91
N ALA A 147 -8.08 14.62 1.37
CA ALA A 147 -8.72 15.83 0.86
C ALA A 147 -9.71 15.52 -0.27
N ASN A 148 -9.37 14.58 -1.16
CA ASN A 148 -10.25 14.14 -2.22
C ASN A 148 -11.49 13.39 -1.69
N GLU A 149 -11.33 12.56 -0.65
CA GLU A 149 -12.46 11.89 0.00
C GLU A 149 -13.42 12.89 0.66
N ILE A 150 -12.89 13.88 1.37
CA ILE A 150 -13.69 14.99 1.94
C ILE A 150 -14.46 15.73 0.83
N LYS A 151 -13.80 16.02 -0.30
CA LYS A 151 -14.45 16.66 -1.45
C LYS A 151 -15.58 15.80 -2.02
N ASN A 152 -15.38 14.48 -2.12
CA ASN A 152 -16.41 13.56 -2.60
C ASN A 152 -17.61 13.51 -1.65
N ILE A 153 -17.38 13.54 -0.34
CA ILE A 153 -18.44 13.61 0.67
C ILE A 153 -19.21 14.93 0.54
N SER A 154 -18.52 16.07 0.40
CA SER A 154 -19.16 17.38 0.19
C SER A 154 -20.04 17.39 -1.07
N ASN A 155 -19.56 16.87 -2.19
CA ASN A 155 -20.35 16.72 -3.41
C ASN A 155 -21.55 15.77 -3.21
N GLY A 156 -21.35 14.70 -2.45
CA GLY A 156 -22.40 13.77 -2.05
C GLY A 156 -23.51 14.42 -1.23
N LEU A 157 -23.14 15.21 -0.23
CA LEU A 157 -24.07 15.99 0.60
C LEU A 157 -24.85 17.01 -0.24
N ASN A 158 -24.19 17.70 -1.17
CA ASN A 158 -24.88 18.63 -2.08
C ASN A 158 -25.95 17.93 -2.94
N ARG A 159 -25.63 16.74 -3.47
CA ARG A 159 -26.63 15.93 -4.21
C ARG A 159 -27.77 15.46 -3.31
N TYR A 160 -27.45 15.08 -2.09
CA TYR A 160 -28.43 14.66 -1.10
C TYR A 160 -29.41 15.79 -0.71
N CYS A 161 -28.94 17.04 -0.61
CA CYS A 161 -29.84 18.19 -0.43
C CYS A 161 -30.90 18.31 -1.54
N LEU A 162 -30.52 18.05 -2.80
CA LEU A 162 -31.47 18.05 -3.92
C LEU A 162 -32.47 16.89 -3.83
N SER A 163 -32.01 15.69 -3.46
CA SER A 163 -32.87 14.53 -3.24
C SER A 163 -33.91 14.79 -2.14
N LEU A 164 -33.53 15.42 -1.02
CA LEU A 164 -34.49 15.78 0.03
C LEU A 164 -35.58 16.75 -0.46
N ILE A 165 -35.22 17.72 -1.29
CA ILE A 165 -36.18 18.65 -1.92
C ILE A 165 -37.14 17.86 -2.83
N GLU A 166 -36.63 16.91 -3.61
CA GLU A 166 -37.47 16.07 -4.47
C GLU A 166 -38.40 15.15 -3.69
N MET A 167 -37.91 14.47 -2.65
CA MET A 167 -38.72 13.65 -1.75
C MET A 167 -39.87 14.47 -1.16
N SER A 168 -39.58 15.69 -0.70
CA SER A 168 -40.59 16.61 -0.18
C SER A 168 -41.62 17.00 -1.26
N ARG A 169 -41.16 17.34 -2.47
CA ARG A 169 -42.06 17.68 -3.60
C ARG A 169 -42.97 16.53 -3.99
N LYS A 170 -42.45 15.30 -3.97
CA LYS A 170 -43.19 14.07 -4.32
C LYS A 170 -44.06 13.56 -3.17
N GLN A 171 -43.96 14.15 -1.96
CA GLN A 171 -44.57 13.65 -0.72
C GLN A 171 -44.28 12.16 -0.50
N GLY A 172 -43.05 11.73 -0.82
CA GLY A 172 -42.65 10.33 -0.82
C GLY A 172 -41.16 10.16 -0.57
N THR A 173 -40.75 8.96 -0.20
CA THR A 173 -39.35 8.57 -0.02
C THR A 173 -38.80 7.94 -1.29
N ASP A 174 -37.52 8.11 -1.56
CA ASP A 174 -36.86 7.36 -2.63
C ASP A 174 -36.87 5.86 -2.30
N GLU A 175 -36.76 5.04 -3.33
CA GLU A 175 -36.69 3.58 -3.23
C GLU A 175 -35.31 3.08 -3.69
N ASP A 176 -34.82 2.00 -3.07
CA ASP A 176 -33.59 1.34 -3.50
C ASP A 176 -33.80 0.48 -4.76
N LEU A 177 -32.73 -0.16 -5.24
CA LEU A 177 -32.77 -1.05 -6.42
C LEU A 177 -33.69 -2.27 -6.24
N PHE A 178 -34.15 -2.55 -5.02
CA PHE A 178 -35.04 -3.64 -4.66
C PHE A 178 -36.46 -3.15 -4.33
N GLY A 179 -36.73 -1.85 -4.48
CA GLY A 179 -38.03 -1.23 -4.18
C GLY A 179 -38.27 -0.93 -2.70
N ASN A 180 -37.24 -1.01 -1.84
CA ASN A 180 -37.39 -0.67 -0.43
C ASN A 180 -37.30 0.84 -0.23
N LYS A 181 -38.20 1.39 0.58
CA LYS A 181 -38.16 2.81 0.97
C LYS A 181 -36.88 3.14 1.73
N ILE A 182 -36.14 4.10 1.20
CA ILE A 182 -34.94 4.66 1.83
C ILE A 182 -35.39 5.72 2.83
N LYS A 183 -34.91 5.66 4.08
CA LYS A 183 -35.24 6.71 5.04
C LYS A 183 -34.58 8.00 4.60
N PRO A 184 -35.22 9.16 4.81
CA PRO A 184 -34.63 10.43 4.46
C PRO A 184 -33.23 10.61 5.05
N THR A 185 -32.92 10.08 6.24
CA THR A 185 -31.64 10.25 6.93
C THR A 185 -30.54 9.26 6.55
N ASP A 186 -30.84 8.16 5.85
CA ASP A 186 -29.88 7.06 5.64
C ASP A 186 -28.59 7.55 4.94
N SER A 187 -28.73 8.42 3.94
CA SER A 187 -27.57 9.00 3.24
C SER A 187 -26.74 9.91 4.16
N LEU A 188 -27.38 10.70 5.02
CA LEU A 188 -26.69 11.58 5.96
C LEU A 188 -25.92 10.77 7.02
N GLU A 189 -26.55 9.72 7.54
CA GLU A 189 -25.92 8.78 8.49
C GLU A 189 -24.67 8.12 7.88
N GLY A 190 -24.76 7.70 6.61
CA GLY A 190 -23.61 7.15 5.88
C GLY A 190 -22.46 8.15 5.72
N TYR A 191 -22.74 9.43 5.44
CA TYR A 191 -21.70 10.46 5.38
C TYR A 191 -21.08 10.76 6.75
N ILE A 192 -21.88 10.78 7.83
CA ILE A 192 -21.39 10.98 9.20
C ILE A 192 -20.45 9.83 9.60
N GLU A 193 -20.82 8.59 9.29
CA GLU A 193 -19.97 7.44 9.56
C GLU A 193 -18.65 7.53 8.77
N HIS A 194 -18.72 7.92 7.50
CA HIS A 194 -17.53 8.06 6.66
C HIS A 194 -16.58 9.16 7.17
N LEU A 195 -17.11 10.34 7.52
CA LEU A 195 -16.33 11.42 8.12
C LEU A 195 -15.70 11.02 9.45
N SER A 196 -16.42 10.25 10.27
CA SER A 196 -15.90 9.74 11.54
C SER A 196 -14.73 8.78 11.33
N ARG A 197 -14.80 7.92 10.30
CA ARG A 197 -13.69 7.04 9.90
C ARG A 197 -12.48 7.84 9.39
N LEU A 198 -12.72 8.83 8.52
CA LEU A 198 -11.68 9.72 8.00
C LEU A 198 -10.96 10.48 9.10
N LYS A 199 -11.69 11.05 10.06
CA LYS A 199 -11.11 11.71 11.24
C LYS A 199 -10.12 10.77 11.95
N ASN A 200 -10.54 9.54 12.25
CA ASN A 200 -9.69 8.59 12.97
C ASN A 200 -8.45 8.19 12.15
N ASP A 201 -8.57 8.13 10.82
CA ASP A 201 -7.43 7.86 9.93
C ASP A 201 -6.43 9.02 9.95
N ILE A 202 -6.91 10.26 9.84
CA ILE A 202 -6.08 11.47 9.94
C ILE A 202 -5.36 11.52 11.28
N ASP A 203 -6.09 11.35 12.39
CA ASP A 203 -5.53 11.39 13.74
C ASP A 203 -4.41 10.33 13.90
N SER A 204 -4.67 9.11 13.42
CA SER A 204 -3.71 8.00 13.48
C SER A 204 -2.47 8.28 12.61
N PHE A 205 -2.67 8.81 11.42
CA PHE A 205 -1.60 9.16 10.49
C PHE A 205 -0.72 10.27 11.06
N TRP A 206 -1.35 11.34 11.57
CA TRP A 206 -0.66 12.52 12.09
C TRP A 206 0.27 12.15 13.25
N LYS A 207 -0.23 11.34 14.19
CA LYS A 207 0.54 10.84 15.34
C LYS A 207 1.82 10.09 14.93
N VAL A 208 1.73 9.24 13.89
CA VAL A 208 2.85 8.38 13.46
C VAL A 208 3.85 9.11 12.56
N TYR A 209 3.36 9.81 11.55
CA TYR A 209 4.20 10.33 10.47
C TYR A 209 4.56 11.80 10.62
N VAL A 210 3.76 12.60 11.33
CA VAL A 210 4.01 14.04 11.51
C VAL A 210 4.60 14.31 12.90
N GLU A 211 3.94 13.85 13.96
CA GLU A 211 4.40 14.09 15.34
C GLU A 211 5.55 13.14 15.73
N GLY A 212 5.63 11.97 15.10
CA GLY A 212 6.72 11.02 15.31
C GLY A 212 6.73 10.34 16.67
N ASN A 213 5.59 10.24 17.35
CA ASN A 213 5.50 9.66 18.68
C ASN A 213 4.46 8.53 18.74
N LEU A 214 4.94 7.30 18.83
CA LEU A 214 4.21 6.23 19.52
C LEU A 214 4.94 5.97 20.84
N LYS A 215 4.70 6.85 21.82
CA LYS A 215 4.70 6.40 23.21
C LYS A 215 3.42 5.64 23.48
#